data_AF-A0A2A3DJW1-F1
#
_entry.id   AF-A0A2A3DJW1-F1
#
_cell.length_a   1.000
_cell.length_b   1.000
_cell.length_c   1.000
_cell.angle_alpha   90.00
_cell.angle_beta   90.00
_cell.angle_gamma   90.00
#
_symmetry.space_group_name_H-M   'P 1'
#
loop_
_entity.id
_entity.type
_entity.pdbx_description
1 polymer ?
#
loop_
_entity_poly.entity_id
_entity_poly.type
_entity_poly.pdbx_seq_one_letter_code
_entity_poly.pdbx_strand_id
1 'polypeptide(L)'
;MANLLDAETATEPAAKVETPEKKKAPRSRKAKGEPRQPARKNAANTAPQATEAPAAAVRTGRKIYSEKERAQMLAQIEKSIGGGATHKGAVKQAGISEQTYYKWKKAAPPASDGDNLKDLVALEEENKRLKSLLAARLRKENAELTRKLGL
;
A
#
# COMPACT_ATOMS: atom_id res chain seq x y z
N MET A 1 23.63 46.96 29.75
CA MET A 1 24.57 45.84 29.55
C MET A 1 24.51 45.45 28.10
N ALA A 2 25.62 45.62 27.38
CA ALA A 2 25.81 45.11 26.04
C ALA A 2 26.00 43.59 26.08
N ASN A 3 25.40 42.85 25.15
CA ASN A 3 26.22 42.04 24.26
C ASN A 3 25.47 41.70 22.98
N LEU A 4 26.15 42.03 21.89
CA LEU A 4 25.88 41.73 20.49
C LEU A 4 26.70 40.47 20.18
N LEU A 5 26.09 39.43 19.61
CA LEU A 5 26.81 38.49 18.76
C LEU A 5 25.91 38.13 17.59
N ASP A 6 26.30 38.71 16.47
CA ASP A 6 25.88 38.47 15.11
C ASP A 6 26.11 37.01 14.68
N ALA A 7 25.23 36.53 13.81
CA ALA A 7 25.62 35.69 12.69
C ALA A 7 24.58 35.86 11.58
N GLU A 8 24.77 36.94 10.81
CA GLU A 8 24.29 37.10 9.45
C GLU A 8 24.83 35.97 8.57
N THR A 9 23.99 35.36 7.74
CA THR A 9 24.43 34.85 6.44
C THR A 9 23.43 35.31 5.39
N ALA A 10 23.71 36.49 4.83
CA ALA A 10 23.14 36.94 3.57
C ALA A 10 23.87 36.24 2.41
N THR A 11 23.13 35.69 1.44
CA THR A 11 23.47 35.74 0.00
C THR A 11 22.33 35.18 -0.86
N GLU A 12 21.55 36.08 -1.47
CA GLU A 12 20.92 35.92 -2.79
C GLU A 12 22.01 36.04 -3.90
N PRO A 13 21.75 35.91 -5.22
CA PRO A 13 20.76 35.14 -6.00
C PRO A 13 21.42 34.39 -7.22
N ALA A 14 20.56 33.79 -8.06
CA ALA A 14 20.76 33.52 -9.50
C ALA A 14 21.70 32.38 -9.98
N ALA A 15 21.13 31.45 -10.77
CA ALA A 15 21.64 31.11 -12.11
C ALA A 15 20.62 30.27 -12.89
N LYS A 16 20.07 30.90 -13.94
CA LYS A 16 19.41 30.27 -15.09
C LYS A 16 20.36 30.44 -16.27
N VAL A 17 20.76 29.34 -16.92
CA VAL A 17 21.41 29.28 -18.26
C VAL A 17 20.99 27.92 -18.84
N GLU A 18 20.02 27.87 -19.75
CA GLU A 18 20.14 27.95 -21.22
C GLU A 18 20.81 26.73 -21.91
N THR A 19 19.92 25.93 -22.49
CA THR A 19 19.91 25.08 -23.71
C THR A 19 21.07 25.18 -24.73
N PRO A 20 21.28 24.13 -25.57
CA PRO A 20 20.62 24.17 -26.88
C PRO A 20 19.98 22.86 -27.36
N GLU A 21 18.82 23.08 -27.95
CA GLU A 21 18.03 22.27 -28.88
C GLU A 21 18.80 21.89 -30.17
N LYS A 22 18.41 20.78 -30.83
CA LYS A 22 18.32 20.52 -32.29
C LYS A 22 18.11 18.99 -32.49
N LYS A 23 17.15 18.43 -33.24
CA LYS A 23 16.17 18.89 -34.25
C LYS A 23 15.07 17.82 -34.46
N LYS A 24 13.82 18.30 -34.67
CA LYS A 24 12.74 17.88 -35.60
C LYS A 24 12.39 16.37 -35.80
N ALA A 25 11.24 15.97 -35.22
CA ALA A 25 9.93 15.56 -35.84
C ALA A 25 9.88 14.73 -37.17
N PRO A 26 8.71 14.18 -37.60
CA PRO A 26 7.68 13.34 -36.94
C PRO A 26 7.19 12.13 -37.80
N ARG A 27 6.32 11.26 -37.22
CA ARG A 27 5.40 10.27 -37.87
C ARG A 27 6.06 9.08 -38.60
N SER A 28 5.63 7.84 -38.33
CA SER A 28 4.48 7.28 -39.07
C SER A 28 3.74 6.17 -38.30
N ARG A 29 2.41 6.16 -38.47
CA ARG A 29 1.49 5.07 -38.11
C ARG A 29 1.56 3.96 -39.18
N LYS A 30 1.07 2.78 -38.79
CA LYS A 30 0.75 1.52 -39.53
C LYS A 30 1.87 0.47 -39.51
N ALA A 31 1.61 -0.84 -39.42
CA ALA A 31 0.37 -1.61 -39.50
C ALA A 31 0.44 -2.90 -38.66
N LYS A 32 -0.74 -3.46 -38.44
CA LYS A 32 -1.11 -4.78 -37.90
C LYS A 32 -0.16 -5.91 -38.37
N GLY A 33 0.29 -6.75 -37.44
CA GLY A 33 0.92 -8.05 -37.72
C GLY A 33 0.63 -9.01 -36.56
N GLU A 34 0.01 -10.15 -36.88
CA GLU A 34 -0.53 -11.17 -35.96
C GLU A 34 0.50 -11.86 -35.05
N PRO A 35 0.05 -12.47 -33.92
CA PRO A 35 0.91 -13.15 -32.97
C PRO A 35 1.39 -14.50 -33.52
N ARG A 36 2.72 -14.64 -33.64
CA ARG A 36 3.39 -15.88 -34.06
C ARG A 36 3.28 -16.92 -32.93
N GLN A 37 2.47 -17.96 -33.13
CA GLN A 37 2.41 -19.10 -32.23
C GLN A 37 3.69 -19.95 -32.32
N PRO A 38 4.20 -20.50 -31.21
CA PRO A 38 5.38 -21.37 -31.24
C PRO A 38 4.99 -22.79 -31.68
N ALA A 39 5.51 -23.21 -32.83
CA ALA A 39 5.38 -24.57 -33.35
C ALA A 39 6.07 -25.58 -32.43
N ARG A 40 5.32 -26.57 -31.94
CA ARG A 40 5.86 -27.76 -31.28
C ARG A 40 6.46 -28.67 -32.34
N LYS A 41 7.71 -29.10 -32.16
CA LYS A 41 8.33 -30.16 -32.96
C LYS A 41 8.78 -31.25 -32.00
N ASN A 42 8.08 -32.38 -32.01
CA ASN A 42 8.59 -33.63 -31.49
C ASN A 42 9.32 -34.33 -32.64
N ALA A 43 10.60 -34.63 -32.45
CA ALA A 43 11.33 -35.62 -33.24
C ALA A 43 12.46 -36.19 -32.39
N ALA A 44 12.70 -37.48 -32.56
CA ALA A 44 13.30 -38.37 -31.61
C ALA A 44 14.84 -38.40 -31.62
N ASN A 45 15.37 -38.67 -30.43
CA ASN A 45 16.51 -39.54 -30.09
C ASN A 45 17.87 -39.35 -30.79
N THR A 46 18.84 -38.80 -30.07
CA THR A 46 20.26 -39.22 -30.08
C THR A 46 20.93 -38.75 -28.78
N ALA A 47 21.55 -39.66 -28.03
CA ALA A 47 22.52 -39.40 -26.95
C ALA A 47 23.90 -39.92 -27.42
N PRO A 48 25.08 -39.46 -26.94
CA PRO A 48 25.49 -39.23 -25.52
C PRO A 48 26.20 -37.85 -25.34
N GLN A 49 26.76 -37.37 -24.22
CA GLN A 49 27.34 -37.93 -23.01
C GLN A 49 27.39 -36.83 -21.91
N ALA A 50 27.61 -37.25 -20.66
CA ALA A 50 27.42 -36.51 -19.42
C ALA A 50 28.41 -35.36 -19.12
N THR A 51 27.87 -34.26 -18.58
CA THR A 51 28.46 -33.50 -17.47
C THR A 51 27.35 -33.25 -16.45
N GLU A 52 27.61 -33.58 -15.18
CA GLU A 52 26.62 -33.60 -14.10
C GLU A 52 26.02 -32.21 -13.86
N ALA A 53 24.73 -32.06 -14.16
CA ALA A 53 23.90 -30.97 -13.67
C ALA A 53 23.24 -31.41 -12.35
N PRO A 54 23.21 -30.57 -11.29
CA PRO A 54 22.52 -30.92 -10.07
C PRO A 54 21.03 -31.10 -10.37
N ALA A 55 20.53 -32.26 -9.93
CA ALA A 55 19.17 -32.77 -9.97
C ALA A 55 18.08 -31.79 -10.44
N ALA A 56 17.47 -32.12 -11.58
CA ALA A 56 16.22 -31.54 -12.03
C ALA A 56 15.20 -31.55 -10.88
N ALA A 57 14.87 -30.36 -10.38
CA ALA A 57 13.83 -30.17 -9.40
C ALA A 57 12.52 -30.80 -9.91
N VAL A 58 12.07 -31.85 -9.23
CA VAL A 58 10.79 -32.48 -9.43
C VAL A 58 9.73 -31.38 -9.37
N ARG A 59 9.13 -31.04 -10.51
CA ARG A 59 8.02 -30.08 -10.54
C ARG A 59 6.81 -30.80 -9.95
N THR A 60 6.66 -30.71 -8.63
CA THR A 60 5.42 -31.09 -7.96
C THR A 60 4.26 -30.39 -8.67
N GLY A 61 3.20 -31.14 -8.99
CA GLY A 61 2.02 -30.60 -9.67
C GLY A 61 1.51 -29.31 -9.03
N ARG A 62 0.82 -28.48 -9.83
CA ARG A 62 0.29 -27.19 -9.36
C ARG A 62 -0.62 -27.43 -8.15
N LYS A 63 -0.23 -26.92 -6.98
CA LYS A 63 -1.10 -26.90 -5.80
C LYS A 63 -2.32 -26.02 -6.10
N ILE A 64 -3.52 -26.59 -6.01
CA ILE A 64 -4.78 -25.87 -6.17
C ILE A 64 -5.38 -25.69 -4.77
N TYR A 65 -5.48 -24.44 -4.32
CA TYR A 65 -6.11 -24.10 -3.06
C TYR A 65 -7.59 -23.79 -3.26
N SER A 66 -8.42 -24.39 -2.42
CA SER A 66 -9.85 -24.07 -2.26
C SER A 66 -10.05 -22.67 -1.68
N GLU A 67 -11.25 -22.11 -1.82
CA GLU A 67 -11.57 -20.77 -1.28
C GLU A 67 -11.41 -20.70 0.24
N LYS A 68 -11.80 -21.77 0.94
CA LYS A 68 -11.67 -21.87 2.41
C LYS A 68 -10.20 -21.87 2.84
N GLU A 69 -9.34 -22.62 2.16
CA GLU A 69 -7.90 -22.64 2.45
C GLU A 69 -7.24 -21.28 2.18
N ARG A 70 -7.64 -20.61 1.08
CA ARG A 70 -7.15 -19.25 0.78
C ARG A 70 -7.55 -18.27 1.88
N ALA A 71 -8.80 -18.30 2.31
CA ALA A 71 -9.30 -17.45 3.39
C ALA A 71 -8.55 -17.70 4.71
N GLN A 72 -8.32 -18.97 5.05
CA GLN A 72 -7.56 -19.33 6.25
C GLN A 72 -6.11 -18.84 6.18
N MET A 73 -5.44 -18.98 5.03
CA MET A 73 -4.07 -18.48 4.85
C MET A 73 -4.02 -16.95 4.91
N LEU A 74 -4.97 -16.25 4.30
CA LEU A 74 -5.06 -14.79 4.40
C LEU A 74 -5.25 -14.34 5.85
N ALA A 75 -6.16 -14.96 6.59
CA ALA A 75 -6.40 -14.67 8.00
C ALA A 75 -5.16 -14.95 8.87
N GLN A 76 -4.42 -16.03 8.60
CA GLN A 76 -3.17 -16.34 9.30
C GLN A 76 -2.09 -15.27 9.03
N ILE A 77 -1.98 -14.80 7.79
CA ILE A 77 -1.04 -13.73 7.42
C ILE A 77 -1.43 -12.42 8.11
N GLU A 78 -2.70 -12.06 8.12
CA GLU A 78 -3.21 -10.84 8.78
C GLU A 78 -2.99 -10.88 10.29
N LYS A 79 -3.26 -12.03 10.93
CA LYS A 79 -2.97 -12.22 12.36
C LYS A 79 -1.48 -12.05 12.67
N SER A 80 -0.62 -12.59 11.81
CA SER A 80 0.84 -12.48 11.99
C SER A 80 1.30 -11.03 11.85
N ILE A 81 0.75 -10.29 10.88
CA ILE A 81 1.02 -8.86 10.67
C ILE A 81 0.51 -8.03 11.86
N GLY A 82 -0.69 -8.32 12.36
CA GLY A 82 -1.24 -7.68 13.57
C GLY A 82 -0.40 -7.94 14.83
N GLY A 83 0.32 -9.08 14.86
CA GLY A 83 1.31 -9.40 15.89
C GLY A 83 2.70 -8.78 15.68
N GLY A 84 2.88 -7.90 14.67
CA GLY A 84 4.13 -7.20 14.40
C GLY A 84 5.07 -7.90 13.42
N ALA A 85 4.68 -9.02 12.81
CA ALA A 85 5.49 -9.64 11.77
C ALA A 85 5.53 -8.76 10.51
N THR A 86 6.69 -8.71 9.86
CA THR A 86 6.79 -8.06 8.55
C THR A 86 5.94 -8.81 7.52
N HIS A 87 5.39 -8.07 6.55
CA HIS A 87 4.55 -8.66 5.50
C HIS A 87 5.22 -9.86 4.80
N LYS A 88 6.50 -9.70 4.43
CA LYS A 88 7.30 -10.76 3.81
C LYS A 88 7.47 -11.97 4.73
N GLY A 89 7.70 -11.73 6.02
CA GLY A 89 7.82 -12.78 7.03
C GLY A 89 6.54 -13.60 7.16
N ALA A 90 5.39 -12.92 7.31
CA ALA A 90 4.08 -13.56 7.44
C ALA A 90 3.70 -14.40 6.22
N VAL A 91 3.93 -13.87 5.01
CA VAL A 91 3.66 -14.57 3.74
C VAL A 91 4.56 -15.81 3.60
N LYS A 92 5.85 -15.69 3.95
CA LYS A 92 6.79 -16.81 3.94
C LYS A 92 6.39 -17.89 4.96
N GLN A 93 5.93 -17.50 6.14
CA GLN A 93 5.41 -18.42 7.17
C GLN A 93 4.16 -19.17 6.70
N ALA A 94 3.30 -18.53 5.92
CA ALA A 94 2.12 -19.17 5.31
C ALA A 94 2.44 -20.06 4.09
N GLY A 95 3.70 -20.08 3.63
CA GLY A 95 4.14 -20.95 2.52
C GLY A 95 3.65 -20.52 1.14
N ILE A 96 3.23 -19.26 0.98
CA ILE A 96 2.82 -18.68 -0.31
C ILE A 96 3.77 -17.55 -0.74
N SER A 97 3.68 -17.12 -2.00
CA SER A 97 4.42 -15.96 -2.49
C SER A 97 3.64 -14.66 -2.25
N GLU A 98 4.35 -13.54 -2.11
CA GLU A 98 3.74 -12.20 -1.96
C GLU A 98 2.78 -11.90 -3.10
N GLN A 99 3.16 -12.28 -4.33
CA GLN A 99 2.30 -12.12 -5.50
C GLN A 99 0.98 -12.89 -5.35
N THR A 100 1.02 -14.11 -4.80
CA THR A 100 -0.17 -14.93 -4.58
C THR A 100 -1.06 -14.32 -3.50
N TYR A 101 -0.45 -13.83 -2.42
CA TYR A 101 -1.14 -13.09 -1.37
C TYR A 101 -1.92 -11.90 -1.95
N TYR A 102 -1.28 -11.03 -2.73
CA TYR A 102 -1.97 -9.85 -3.29
C TYR A 102 -3.06 -10.22 -4.29
N LYS A 103 -2.87 -11.28 -5.08
CA LYS A 103 -3.91 -11.79 -5.99
C LYS A 103 -5.14 -12.28 -5.22
N TRP A 104 -4.94 -13.02 -4.14
CA TRP A 104 -6.04 -13.52 -3.31
C TRP A 104 -6.68 -12.41 -2.50
N LYS A 105 -5.90 -11.49 -1.93
CA LYS A 105 -6.42 -10.32 -1.21
C LYS A 105 -7.30 -9.44 -2.10
N LYS A 106 -6.92 -9.25 -3.38
CA LYS A 106 -7.73 -8.48 -4.34
C LYS A 106 -9.01 -9.22 -4.78
N ALA A 107 -8.96 -10.55 -4.82
CA ALA A 107 -10.11 -11.38 -5.20
C ALA A 107 -11.05 -11.67 -4.02
N ALA A 108 -10.55 -11.56 -2.79
CA ALA A 108 -11.36 -11.64 -1.59
C ALA A 108 -12.34 -10.45 -1.56
N PRO A 109 -13.58 -10.66 -1.09
CA PRO A 109 -14.47 -9.56 -0.81
C PRO A 109 -13.76 -8.59 0.15
N PRO A 110 -13.95 -7.27 -0.02
CA PRO A 110 -13.38 -6.30 0.90
C PRO A 110 -13.82 -6.69 2.31
N ALA A 111 -12.86 -6.67 3.25
CA ALA A 111 -13.20 -6.83 4.67
C ALA A 111 -14.29 -5.81 5.02
N SER A 112 -15.18 -6.16 5.94
CA SER A 112 -16.29 -5.31 6.39
C SER A 112 -15.81 -4.06 7.17
N ASP A 113 -14.75 -3.40 6.70
CA ASP A 113 -14.24 -2.11 7.17
C ASP A 113 -15.29 -1.01 7.02
N GLY A 114 -16.25 -1.18 6.11
CA GLY A 114 -17.35 -0.24 5.91
C GLY A 114 -18.28 -0.10 7.12
N ASP A 115 -18.43 -1.13 7.95
CA ASP A 115 -19.24 -1.04 9.17
C ASP A 115 -18.49 -0.30 10.28
N ASN A 116 -17.24 -0.68 10.51
CA ASN A 116 -16.32 0.01 11.43
C ASN A 116 -16.17 1.49 11.09
N LEU A 117 -16.12 1.85 9.80
CA LEU A 117 -16.00 3.24 9.37
C LEU A 117 -17.27 4.05 9.66
N LYS A 118 -18.46 3.45 9.50
CA LYS A 118 -19.73 4.10 9.85
C LYS A 118 -19.82 4.35 11.34
N ASP A 119 -19.44 3.36 12.15
CA ASP A 119 -19.43 3.50 13.61
C ASP A 119 -18.47 4.59 14.08
N LEU A 120 -17.28 4.69 13.47
CA LEU A 120 -16.34 5.78 13.76
C LEU A 120 -16.93 7.15 13.43
N VAL A 121 -17.58 7.31 12.28
CA VAL A 121 -18.23 8.57 11.90
C VAL A 121 -19.36 8.92 12.89
N ALA A 122 -20.20 7.95 13.26
CA ALA A 122 -21.26 8.16 14.24
C ALA A 122 -20.72 8.59 15.62
N LEU A 123 -19.62 7.98 16.07
CA LEU A 123 -18.94 8.36 17.31
C LEU A 123 -18.34 9.77 17.25
N GLU A 124 -17.78 10.17 16.12
CA GLU A 124 -17.27 11.53 15.93
C GLU A 124 -18.37 12.59 15.98
N GLU A 125 -19.53 12.31 15.38
CA GLU A 125 -20.70 13.19 15.42
C GLU A 125 -21.24 13.35 16.84
N GLU A 126 -21.40 12.24 17.57
CA GLU A 126 -21.85 12.29 18.96
C GLU A 126 -20.84 13.03 19.84
N ASN A 127 -19.54 12.84 19.62
CA ASN A 127 -18.51 13.58 20.35
C ASN A 127 -18.61 15.11 20.12
N LYS A 128 -18.85 15.54 18.87
CA LYS A 128 -19.08 16.95 18.53
C LYS A 128 -20.35 17.49 19.20
N ARG A 129 -21.43 16.70 19.21
CA ARG A 129 -22.69 17.06 19.89
C ARG A 129 -22.47 17.24 21.39
N LEU A 130 -21.83 16.27 22.05
CA LEU A 130 -21.55 16.30 23.48
C LEU A 130 -20.67 17.48 23.87
N LYS A 131 -19.60 17.75 23.10
CA LYS A 131 -18.75 18.94 23.30
C LYS A 131 -19.53 20.24 23.18
N SER A 132 -20.43 20.33 22.21
CA SER A 132 -21.26 21.52 22.00
C SER A 132 -22.23 21.74 23.16
N LEU A 133 -22.87 20.66 23.64
CA LEU A 133 -23.77 20.71 24.79
C LEU A 133 -23.03 21.11 26.06
N LEU A 134 -21.86 20.53 26.31
CA LEU A 134 -21.01 20.88 27.44
C LEU A 134 -20.61 22.36 27.39
N ALA A 135 -20.17 22.85 26.23
CA ALA A 135 -19.81 24.25 26.06
C ALA A 135 -21.02 25.20 26.26
N ALA A 136 -22.22 24.81 25.80
CA ALA A 136 -23.43 25.59 26.03
C ALA A 136 -23.79 25.64 27.53
N ARG A 137 -23.70 24.49 28.22
CA ARG A 137 -23.95 24.40 29.66
C ARG A 137 -22.97 25.25 30.46
N LEU A 138 -21.67 25.14 30.18
CA LEU A 138 -20.64 25.94 30.84
C LEU A 138 -20.85 27.44 30.62
N ARG A 139 -21.24 27.87 29.41
CA ARG A 139 -21.57 29.29 29.15
C ARG A 139 -22.75 29.75 30.00
N LYS A 140 -23.80 28.93 30.12
CA LYS A 140 -24.97 29.25 30.94
C LYS A 140 -24.59 29.36 32.42
N GLU A 141 -23.89 28.36 32.95
CA GLU A 141 -23.44 28.35 34.36
C GLU A 141 -22.52 29.53 34.65
N ASN A 142 -21.57 29.84 33.75
CA ASN A 142 -20.70 31.00 33.88
C ASN A 142 -21.50 32.32 33.88
N ALA A 143 -22.47 32.49 32.97
CA ALA A 143 -23.31 33.69 32.96
C ALA A 143 -24.14 33.83 34.24
N GLU A 144 -24.65 32.72 34.80
CA GLU A 144 -25.35 32.72 36.08
C GLU A 144 -24.41 33.08 37.24
N LEU A 145 -23.17 32.59 37.23
CA LEU A 145 -22.16 32.94 38.23
C LEU A 145 -21.76 34.41 38.13
N THR A 146 -21.49 34.92 36.93
CA THR A 146 -21.21 36.34 36.70
C THR A 146 -22.35 37.21 37.23
N ARG A 147 -23.61 36.87 36.90
CA ARG A 147 -24.80 37.57 37.42
C ARG A 147 -24.90 37.53 38.94
N LYS A 148 -24.54 36.40 39.58
CA LYS A 148 -24.56 36.24 41.05
C LYS A 148 -23.44 37.02 41.73
N LEU A 149 -22.27 37.11 41.09
CA LEU A 149 -21.11 37.83 41.62
C LEU A 149 -21.20 39.35 41.35
N GLY A 150 -22.16 39.79 40.53
CA GLY A 150 -22.35 41.21 40.22
C GLY A 150 -21.22 41.80 39.37
N LEU A 151 -20.49 40.94 38.65
CA LEU A 151 -19.52 41.34 37.63
C LEU A 151 -20.18 41.56 36.26
#